data_AF-A0A2G6BCL0-F1
#
_entry.id   AF-A0A2G6BCL0-F1
#
_cell.length_a   1.000
_cell.length_b   1.000
_cell.length_c   1.000
_cell.angle_alpha   90.00
_cell.angle_beta   90.00
_cell.angle_gamma   90.00
#
_symmetry.space_group_name_H-M   'P 1'
#
loop_
_entity.id
_entity.type
_entity.pdbx_description
1 polymer ?
#
loop_
_entity_poly.entity_id
_entity_poly.type
_entity_poly.pdbx_seq_one_letter_code
_entity_poly.pdbx_strand_id
1 'polypeptide(L)'
;MEKPTGKPRLIMIGLMVMVFSILYITSTANVGGEKQKKEEKRMLSTLEETLEEMKGLGKVKVYFHYDEKEEESPLANYFSASSDVKSQSPLQGLLVVAEGAEDPAVRNGLSQLLANVLQLPEHRIVIVEMKKRGNQHESQ
;
A
#
# COMPACT_ATOMS: atom_id res chain seq x y z
N MET A 1 -64.50 -10.24 -34.94
CA MET A 1 -63.47 -9.25 -35.32
C MET A 1 -62.64 -8.96 -34.08
N GLU A 2 -61.42 -9.50 -33.96
CA GLU A 2 -60.39 -8.98 -33.03
C GLU A 2 -59.01 -9.10 -33.72
N LYS A 3 -58.29 -7.98 -33.79
CA LYS A 3 -57.02 -7.82 -34.52
C LYS A 3 -55.82 -8.17 -33.61
N PRO A 4 -54.72 -8.72 -34.16
CA PRO A 4 -53.59 -9.19 -33.35
C PRO A 4 -52.70 -8.03 -32.87
N THR A 5 -52.43 -8.03 -31.56
CA THR A 5 -51.61 -7.05 -30.83
C THR A 5 -50.11 -7.30 -31.01
N GLY A 6 -49.49 -6.64 -32.00
CA GLY A 6 -48.06 -6.75 -32.34
C GLY A 6 -47.09 -5.80 -31.62
N LYS A 7 -47.39 -5.33 -30.40
CA LYS A 7 -46.58 -4.31 -29.70
C LYS A 7 -45.78 -4.73 -28.43
N PRO A 8 -45.87 -5.96 -27.86
CA PRO A 8 -45.12 -6.25 -26.62
C PRO A 8 -43.63 -6.62 -26.84
N ARG A 9 -43.22 -7.04 -28.05
CA ARG A 9 -41.83 -7.45 -28.33
C ARG A 9 -40.83 -6.29 -28.32
N LEU A 10 -41.23 -5.10 -28.74
CA LEU A 10 -40.35 -3.92 -28.82
C LEU A 10 -40.02 -3.35 -27.43
N ILE A 11 -40.96 -3.45 -26.49
CA ILE A 11 -40.77 -3.01 -25.09
C ILE A 11 -39.80 -3.95 -24.34
N MET A 12 -39.90 -5.26 -24.60
CA MET A 12 -39.00 -6.27 -24.03
C MET A 12 -37.54 -6.09 -24.47
N ILE A 13 -37.30 -5.76 -25.75
CA ILE A 13 -35.94 -5.51 -26.26
C ILE A 13 -35.32 -4.27 -25.61
N GLY A 14 -36.12 -3.20 -25.44
CA GLY A 14 -35.65 -1.99 -24.75
C GLY A 14 -35.27 -2.25 -23.29
N LEU A 15 -36.07 -3.05 -22.58
CA LEU A 15 -35.78 -3.44 -21.20
C LEU A 15 -34.48 -4.26 -21.10
N MET A 16 -34.25 -5.18 -22.06
CA MET A 16 -33.05 -6.01 -22.08
C MET A 16 -31.79 -5.18 -22.34
N VAL A 17 -31.81 -4.23 -23.26
CA VAL A 17 -30.67 -3.32 -23.52
C VAL A 17 -30.37 -2.44 -22.31
N MET A 18 -31.40 -1.96 -21.61
CA MET A 18 -31.25 -1.17 -20.39
C MET A 18 -30.58 -1.97 -19.27
N VAL A 19 -31.00 -3.22 -19.05
CA VAL A 19 -30.40 -4.09 -18.05
C VAL A 19 -28.94 -4.44 -18.40
N PHE A 20 -28.64 -4.72 -19.67
CA PHE A 20 -27.27 -4.97 -20.12
C PHE A 20 -26.36 -3.74 -19.96
N SER A 21 -26.89 -2.53 -20.17
CA SER A 21 -26.13 -1.27 -20.00
C SER A 21 -25.78 -1.03 -18.53
N ILE A 22 -26.74 -1.25 -17.62
CA ILE A 22 -26.52 -1.17 -16.18
C ILE A 22 -25.53 -2.24 -15.72
N LEU A 23 -25.68 -3.48 -16.22
CA LEU A 23 -24.79 -4.60 -15.89
C LEU A 23 -23.35 -4.33 -16.38
N TYR A 24 -23.18 -3.73 -17.56
CA TYR A 24 -21.86 -3.39 -18.11
C TYR A 24 -21.17 -2.29 -17.29
N ILE A 25 -21.89 -1.25 -16.84
CA ILE A 25 -21.34 -0.21 -15.96
C ILE A 25 -20.96 -0.80 -14.59
N THR A 26 -21.78 -1.69 -14.02
CA THR A 26 -21.43 -2.36 -12.75
C THR A 26 -20.26 -3.33 -12.90
N SER A 27 -20.07 -3.94 -14.07
CA SER A 27 -18.98 -4.89 -14.30
C SER A 27 -17.62 -4.20 -14.53
N THR A 28 -17.60 -2.96 -15.01
CA THR A 28 -16.34 -2.19 -15.18
C THR A 28 -15.92 -1.42 -13.94
N ALA A 29 -16.77 -1.33 -12.91
CA ALA A 29 -16.43 -0.73 -11.62
C ALA A 29 -15.25 -1.43 -10.90
N ASN A 30 -14.87 -2.65 -11.34
CA ASN A 30 -13.73 -3.39 -10.81
C ASN A 30 -12.38 -3.08 -11.52
N VAL A 31 -12.35 -2.18 -12.51
CA VAL A 31 -11.12 -1.75 -13.25
C VAL A 31 -10.38 -0.58 -12.55
N GLY A 32 -10.85 -0.15 -11.37
CA GLY A 32 -10.20 0.88 -10.55
C GLY A 32 -9.05 0.36 -9.68
N GLY A 33 -9.12 -0.90 -9.23
CA GLY A 33 -8.17 -1.46 -8.25
C GLY A 33 -6.75 -1.67 -8.79
N GLU A 34 -6.60 -2.04 -10.07
CA GLU A 34 -5.29 -2.24 -10.67
C GLU A 34 -4.50 -0.93 -10.88
N LYS A 35 -5.21 0.18 -11.14
CA LYS A 35 -4.57 1.49 -11.32
C LYS A 35 -4.08 2.06 -10.01
N GLN A 36 -4.89 2.00 -8.95
CA GLN A 36 -4.49 2.45 -7.61
C GLN A 36 -3.29 1.66 -7.06
N LYS A 37 -3.33 0.32 -7.15
CA LYS A 37 -2.23 -0.53 -6.65
C LYS A 37 -0.91 -0.31 -7.41
N LYS A 38 -0.99 0.05 -8.70
CA LYS A 38 0.18 0.39 -9.52
C LYS A 38 0.77 1.75 -9.18
N GLU A 39 -0.06 2.72 -8.84
CA GLU A 39 0.37 4.06 -8.44
C GLU A 39 1.03 4.06 -7.06
N GLU A 40 0.43 3.35 -6.09
CA GLU A 40 1.01 3.13 -4.77
C GLU A 40 2.38 2.45 -4.86
N LYS A 41 2.47 1.36 -5.63
CA LYS A 41 3.76 0.66 -5.85
C LYS A 41 4.83 1.57 -6.45
N ARG A 42 4.46 2.49 -7.35
CA ARG A 42 5.40 3.47 -7.92
C ARG A 42 5.90 4.45 -6.86
N MET A 43 5.01 4.96 -6.02
CA MET A 43 5.39 5.87 -4.93
C MET A 43 6.31 5.18 -3.91
N LEU A 44 6.06 3.92 -3.59
CA LEU A 44 6.94 3.12 -2.72
C LEU A 44 8.34 2.99 -3.33
N SER A 45 8.43 2.61 -4.61
CA SER A 45 9.73 2.49 -5.29
C SER A 45 10.47 3.82 -5.36
N THR A 46 9.77 4.94 -5.59
CA THR A 46 10.41 6.26 -5.59
C THR A 46 10.97 6.63 -4.22
N LEU A 47 10.25 6.31 -3.12
CA LEU A 47 10.76 6.56 -1.78
C LEU A 47 11.98 5.68 -1.48
N GLU A 48 11.92 4.39 -1.81
CA GLU A 48 13.05 3.47 -1.68
C GLU A 48 14.28 4.03 -2.41
N GLU A 49 14.16 4.31 -3.71
CA GLU A 49 15.23 4.89 -4.53
C GLU A 49 15.80 6.18 -3.95
N THR A 50 14.94 7.08 -3.46
CA THR A 50 15.38 8.35 -2.87
C THR A 50 16.18 8.13 -1.58
N LEU A 51 15.79 7.17 -0.75
CA LEU A 51 16.51 6.83 0.47
C LEU A 51 17.85 6.15 0.16
N GLU A 52 17.92 5.34 -0.90
CA GLU A 52 19.18 4.71 -1.36
C GLU A 52 20.24 5.75 -1.79
N GLU A 53 19.84 6.97 -2.19
CA GLU A 53 20.77 8.06 -2.53
C GLU A 53 21.39 8.74 -1.29
N MET A 54 20.87 8.49 -0.08
CA MET A 54 21.46 9.08 1.13
C MET A 54 22.84 8.50 1.41
N LYS A 55 23.79 9.39 1.71
CA LYS A 55 25.15 8.99 2.08
C LYS A 55 25.13 8.03 3.26
N GLY A 56 25.73 6.86 3.07
CA GLY A 56 25.81 5.82 4.10
C GLY A 56 24.67 4.81 4.04
N LEU A 57 23.70 4.97 3.13
CA LEU A 57 22.72 3.94 2.80
C LEU A 57 23.13 3.19 1.53
N GLY A 58 22.90 1.88 1.56
CA GLY A 58 22.89 1.03 0.37
C GLY A 58 21.45 0.72 0.00
N LYS A 59 21.12 -0.56 -0.21
CA LYS A 59 19.75 -0.96 -0.54
C LYS A 59 18.76 -0.65 0.57
N VAL A 60 17.58 -0.17 0.21
CA VAL A 60 16.50 0.17 1.14
C VAL A 60 15.20 -0.53 0.76
N LYS A 61 14.45 -0.98 1.77
CA LYS A 61 13.07 -1.47 1.63
C LYS A 61 12.17 -0.80 2.64
N VAL A 62 11.00 -0.38 2.19
CA VAL A 62 10.04 0.34 3.03
C VAL A 62 8.72 -0.41 3.09
N TYR A 63 8.17 -0.58 4.29
CA TYR A 63 6.85 -1.15 4.53
C TYR A 63 6.01 -0.20 5.38
N PHE A 64 4.84 0.17 4.86
CA PHE A 64 3.86 1.01 5.54
C PHE A 64 2.82 0.14 6.21
N HIS A 65 2.52 0.42 7.48
CA HIS A 65 1.45 -0.21 8.23
C HIS A 65 0.30 0.79 8.41
N TYR A 66 -0.79 0.56 7.68
CA TYR A 66 -2.00 1.38 7.76
C TYR A 66 -3.02 0.78 8.72
N ASP A 67 -3.87 1.65 9.30
CA ASP A 67 -5.04 1.28 10.09
C ASP A 67 -6.13 0.69 9.18
N GLU A 68 -5.97 -0.58 8.83
CA GLU A 68 -7.03 -1.34 8.16
C GLU A 68 -7.85 -2.05 9.23
N LYS A 69 -9.16 -1.74 9.27
CA LYS A 69 -10.09 -2.25 10.28
C LYS A 69 -10.29 -3.77 10.28
N GLU A 70 -9.61 -4.56 9.45
CA GLU A 70 -9.98 -5.97 9.26
C GLU A 70 -8.87 -6.99 8.97
N GLU A 71 -7.58 -6.66 8.96
CA GLU A 71 -6.53 -7.70 8.86
C GLU A 71 -5.39 -7.48 9.85
N GLU A 72 -5.17 -8.45 10.74
CA GLU A 72 -4.04 -8.50 11.67
C GLU A 72 -2.72 -8.52 10.88
N SER A 73 -2.15 -7.35 10.63
CA SER A 73 -0.84 -7.25 9.95
C SER A 73 0.21 -7.99 10.80
N PRO A 74 1.00 -8.92 10.22
CA PRO A 74 2.08 -9.62 10.92
C PRO A 74 3.12 -8.69 11.56
N LEU A 75 3.13 -7.41 11.17
CA LEU A 75 4.07 -6.40 11.64
C LEU A 75 3.49 -5.50 12.74
N ALA A 76 2.22 -5.64 13.11
CA ALA A 76 1.58 -4.84 14.16
C ALA A 76 2.34 -4.88 15.49
N ASN A 77 2.94 -6.03 15.82
CA ASN A 77 3.77 -6.22 17.02
C ASN A 77 5.00 -5.28 17.08
N TYR A 78 5.51 -4.83 15.94
CA TYR A 78 6.63 -3.87 15.89
C TYR A 78 6.19 -2.44 16.19
N PHE A 79 4.88 -2.13 16.08
CA PHE A 79 4.32 -0.79 16.24
C PHE A 79 3.47 -0.63 17.52
N SER A 80 3.23 -1.72 18.25
CA SER A 80 2.28 -1.80 19.38
C SER A 80 2.66 -0.95 20.61
N ALA A 81 3.82 -0.29 20.62
CA ALA A 81 4.27 0.53 21.75
C ALA A 81 3.56 1.90 21.85
N SER A 82 2.63 2.26 20.95
CA SER A 82 2.19 3.66 20.80
C SER A 82 0.74 3.89 20.31
N SER A 83 -0.18 3.03 20.74
CA SER A 83 -1.58 3.09 20.31
C SER A 83 -2.43 4.19 20.97
N ASP A 84 -1.87 5.05 21.83
CA ASP A 84 -2.64 6.04 22.62
C ASP A 84 -2.88 7.40 21.94
N VAL A 85 -2.40 7.62 20.72
CA VAL A 85 -2.62 8.90 20.02
C VAL A 85 -3.62 8.69 18.89
N LYS A 86 -4.82 9.26 19.03
CA LYS A 86 -5.81 9.51 17.96
C LYS A 86 -5.21 10.43 16.89
N SER A 87 -4.22 9.93 16.15
CA SER A 87 -3.66 10.59 14.98
C SER A 87 -4.63 10.39 13.83
N GLN A 88 -5.06 11.48 13.19
CA GLN A 88 -5.91 11.44 11.99
C GLN A 88 -5.21 10.85 10.75
N SER A 89 -3.93 10.48 10.86
CA SER A 89 -3.19 9.81 9.80
C SER A 89 -3.54 8.32 9.79
N PRO A 90 -3.94 7.75 8.64
CA PRO A 90 -4.16 6.32 8.51
C PRO A 90 -2.87 5.51 8.65
N LEU A 91 -1.69 6.15 8.59
CA LEU A 91 -0.40 5.49 8.76
C LEU A 91 -0.08 5.28 10.25
N GLN A 92 -0.15 4.04 10.71
CA GLN A 92 0.16 3.65 12.09
C GLN A 92 1.64 3.38 12.31
N GLY A 93 2.35 2.91 11.29
CA GLY A 93 3.75 2.49 11.46
C GLY A 93 4.53 2.43 10.16
N LEU A 94 5.84 2.57 10.28
CA LEU A 94 6.78 2.47 9.17
C LEU A 94 7.95 1.55 9.54
N LEU A 95 8.16 0.49 8.77
CA LEU A 95 9.34 -0.37 8.86
C LEU A 95 10.27 -0.07 7.70
N VAL A 96 11.52 0.26 8.00
CA VAL A 96 12.58 0.45 7.01
C VAL A 96 13.69 -0.55 7.24
N VAL A 97 14.04 -1.30 6.20
CA VAL A 97 15.18 -2.23 6.21
C VAL A 97 16.22 -1.67 5.26
N ALA A 98 17.38 -1.27 5.79
CA ALA A 98 18.38 -0.55 5.01
C ALA A 98 19.80 -1.07 5.26
N GLU A 99 20.59 -1.22 4.20
CA GLU A 99 22.04 -1.42 4.30
C GLU A 99 22.67 -0.13 4.86
N GLY A 100 23.63 -0.24 5.79
CA GLY A 100 24.25 0.91 6.44
C GLY A 100 23.51 1.41 7.69
N ALA A 101 22.33 0.86 7.99
CA ALA A 101 21.61 1.15 9.23
C ALA A 101 22.25 0.53 10.49
N GLU A 102 23.35 -0.22 10.34
CA GLU A 102 24.24 -0.57 11.46
C GLU A 102 24.90 0.66 12.11
N ASP A 103 25.11 1.74 11.34
CA ASP A 103 25.66 3.00 11.84
C ASP A 103 24.58 3.81 12.57
N PRO A 104 24.71 4.08 13.89
CA PRO A 104 23.74 4.87 14.63
C PRO A 104 23.53 6.28 14.07
N ALA A 105 24.56 6.91 13.48
CA ALA A 105 24.43 8.24 12.91
C ALA A 105 23.50 8.22 11.69
N VAL A 106 23.66 7.21 10.83
CA VAL A 106 22.81 6.99 9.65
C VAL A 106 21.39 6.65 10.09
N ARG A 107 21.23 5.73 11.06
CA ARG A 107 19.92 5.33 11.59
C ARG A 107 19.13 6.49 12.20
N ASN A 108 19.79 7.32 13.01
CA ASN A 108 19.16 8.47 13.64
C ASN A 108 18.78 9.54 12.61
N GLY A 109 19.66 9.81 11.65
CA GLY A 109 19.37 10.74 10.55
C GLY A 109 18.19 10.29 9.71
N LEU A 110 18.11 9.00 9.40
CA LEU A 110 16.99 8.39 8.67
C LEU A 110 15.68 8.48 9.47
N SER A 111 15.71 8.16 10.77
CA SER A 111 14.53 8.27 11.65
C SER A 111 13.97 9.68 11.68
N GLN A 112 14.84 10.68 11.89
CA GLN A 112 14.44 12.07 11.99
C GLN A 112 13.92 12.61 10.65
N LEU A 113 14.55 12.25 9.53
CA LEU A 113 14.09 12.63 8.20
C LEU A 113 12.68 12.08 7.93
N LEU A 114 12.48 10.78 8.17
CA LEU A 114 11.19 10.13 7.95
C LEU A 114 10.11 10.70 8.88
N ALA A 115 10.46 10.98 10.13
CA ALA A 115 9.53 11.61 11.07
C ALA A 115 9.04 12.98 10.59
N ASN A 116 9.94 13.79 10.03
CA ASN A 116 9.61 15.12 9.52
C ASN A 116 8.83 15.07 8.21
N VAL A 117 9.26 14.25 7.25
CA VAL A 117 8.65 14.18 5.91
C VAL A 117 7.28 13.53 5.95
N LEU A 118 7.14 12.43 6.70
CA LEU A 118 5.90 11.67 6.79
C LEU A 118 5.00 12.16 7.94
N GLN A 119 5.45 13.15 8.71
CA GLN A 119 4.77 13.66 9.90
C GLN A 119 4.38 12.53 10.87
N LEU A 120 5.27 11.53 10.98
CA LEU A 120 5.07 10.31 11.76
C LEU A 120 5.96 10.36 13.01
N PRO A 121 5.43 10.15 14.22
CA PRO A 121 6.26 10.12 15.43
C PRO A 121 7.38 9.08 15.35
N GLU A 122 8.57 9.41 15.86
CA GLU A 122 9.76 8.53 15.80
C GLU A 122 9.52 7.13 16.38
N HIS A 123 8.73 7.02 17.46
CA HIS A 123 8.41 5.74 18.07
C HIS A 123 7.53 4.82 17.19
N ARG A 124 6.99 5.31 16.07
CA ARG A 124 6.26 4.54 15.06
C ARG A 124 7.13 4.16 13.86
N ILE A 125 8.40 4.58 13.87
CA ILE A 125 9.38 4.31 12.82
C ILE A 125 10.36 3.28 13.35
N VAL A 126 10.41 2.13 12.70
CA VAL A 126 11.33 1.04 13.03
C VAL A 126 12.34 0.92 11.90
N ILE A 127 13.62 1.09 12.21
CA ILE A 127 14.72 0.97 11.24
C ILE A 127 15.60 -0.21 11.63
N VAL A 128 15.81 -1.11 10.68
CA VAL A 128 16.57 -2.35 10.89
C VAL A 128 17.67 -2.45 9.84
N GLU A 129 18.83 -2.96 10.25
CA GLU A 129 19.93 -3.29 9.36
C GLU A 129 19.51 -4.38 8.35
N MET A 130 19.80 -4.14 7.07
CA MET A 130 19.68 -5.17 6.04
C MET A 130 20.87 -6.12 6.11
N LYS A 131 20.59 -7.42 6.24
CA LYS A 131 21.63 -8.46 6.12
C LYS A 131 22.26 -8.39 4.73
N LYS A 132 23.58 -8.19 4.67
CA LYS A 132 24.37 -8.34 3.44
C LYS A 132 24.20 -9.78 2.97
N ARG A 133 23.65 -9.98 1.77
CA ARG A 133 23.55 -11.32 1.15
C ARG A 133 24.95 -11.80 0.77
N GLY A 134 25.68 -12.34 1.73
CA GLY A 134 26.86 -13.17 1.51
C GLY A 134 26.46 -14.65 1.57
N ASN A 135 26.63 -15.36 0.46
CA ASN A 135 26.58 -16.82 0.27
C ASN A 135 26.14 -17.67 1.48
N GLN A 136 24.85 -18.01 1.55
CA GLN A 136 24.38 -19.20 2.27
C GLN A 136 24.21 -20.35 1.27
N HIS A 137 25.33 -20.77 0.69
CA HIS A 137 25.48 -22.11 0.15
C HIS A 137 26.75 -22.65 0.78
N GLU A 138 26.60 -23.38 1.89
CA GLU A 138 27.45 -24.48 2.36
C GLU A 138 27.15 -24.73 3.84
N SER A 139 26.17 -25.60 4.08
CA SER A 139 26.12 -26.48 5.25
C SER A 139 25.17 -27.61 4.90
N GLN A 140 25.70 -28.61 4.20
CA GLN A 140 25.25 -29.99 4.27
C GLN A 140 26.43 -30.83 4.73
#